data_AF-A0A0V0WY76-F1
#
_entry.id   AF-A0A0V0WY76-F1
#
_cell.length_a   1.000
_cell.length_b   1.000
_cell.length_c   1.000
_cell.angle_alpha   90.00
_cell.angle_beta   90.00
_cell.angle_gamma   90.00
#
_symmetry.space_group_name_H-M   'P 1'
#
loop_
_entity.id
_entity.type
_entity.pdbx_description
1 polymer ?
#
loop_
_entity_poly.entity_id
_entity_poly.type
_entity_poly.pdbx_seq_one_letter_code
_entity_poly.pdbx_strand_id
1 'polypeptide(L)'
;MDYLIDRIPIDFSQETRATLKNIGYNVVMFADWVCGANDIRWLLADHPTVLLCSLTFFVTFLLTFIHAVRMGGRHVYMWIGTVVFGMMYEIRKIHLCETNDFMWYSQSLLTFFGRRIPGYIILFVHPTIIYTTLAIIHRQLTMMCQSLLVALTSTALRVPFVLIGTKMLWWTWHTEHPFLVERLGPLRLGPELIYSLSVMYFVLFFRIFHRCLLTEDYNWKLFIRELICVLTPAQLAPVFGFYTFEVIFLMFKQLAGNLCSYFFIFLLFSLISNYEWIQQLEEGRRQSGYTVGLSTFFAMLNELTAVIFIMYTFLLIVLAFYSPEDVISTGIHQPLGSCRATTTKHSFLDLSIEYKDMLCLSKLDPNFDFHCVKKKPEAPSGGTLEWYTVCGRPISDKTEMWIIISAWMVGALLSHFRWTMESDALQFAEENRNQQ
;
A
#
# COMPACT_ATOMS: atom_id res chain seq x y z
N MET A 1 -1.66 30.47 19.07
CA MET A 1 -2.18 31.51 18.16
C MET A 1 -2.58 32.77 18.91
N ASP A 2 -3.44 32.66 19.94
CA ASP A 2 -3.84 33.81 20.79
C ASP A 2 -2.67 34.64 21.29
N TYR A 3 -1.67 33.97 21.85
CA TYR A 3 -0.48 34.61 22.38
C TYR A 3 0.36 35.41 21.36
N LEU A 4 0.32 35.03 20.08
CA LEU A 4 1.10 35.69 19.03
C LEU A 4 0.37 36.94 18.50
N ILE A 5 -0.94 36.83 18.29
CA ILE A 5 -1.77 37.96 17.81
C ILE A 5 -1.89 39.03 18.91
N ASP A 6 -1.96 38.61 20.18
CA ASP A 6 -2.07 39.54 21.30
C ASP A 6 -0.77 40.31 21.59
N ARG A 7 0.35 39.92 20.99
CA ARG A 7 1.67 40.56 21.10
C ARG A 7 2.02 41.50 19.94
N ILE A 8 1.17 41.64 18.93
CA ILE A 8 1.42 42.56 17.83
C ILE A 8 1.28 44.00 18.35
N PRO A 9 2.33 44.85 18.28
CA PRO A 9 2.34 46.20 18.86
C PRO A 9 1.58 47.23 18.00
N ILE A 10 0.42 46.84 17.44
CA ILE A 10 -0.41 47.65 16.57
C ILE A 10 -1.82 47.68 17.17
N ASP A 11 -2.36 48.87 17.37
CA ASP A 11 -3.74 49.09 17.84
C ASP A 11 -4.74 48.75 16.74
N PHE A 12 -5.10 47.46 16.64
CA PHE A 12 -6.22 47.01 15.83
C PHE A 12 -7.54 47.21 16.57
N SER A 13 -8.62 47.48 15.82
CA SER A 13 -9.97 47.41 16.38
C SER A 13 -10.27 45.98 16.87
N GLN A 14 -11.17 45.83 17.84
CA GLN A 14 -11.55 44.52 18.38
C GLN A 14 -12.10 43.58 17.30
N GLU A 15 -12.84 44.13 16.34
CA GLU A 15 -13.38 43.39 15.19
C GLU A 15 -12.25 42.85 14.30
N THR A 16 -11.28 43.70 13.93
CA THR A 16 -10.13 43.27 13.12
C THR A 16 -9.29 42.22 13.84
N ARG A 17 -9.10 42.34 15.17
CA ARG A 17 -8.40 41.33 15.98
C ARG A 17 -9.16 40.00 16.00
N ALA A 18 -10.49 40.01 16.11
CA ALA A 18 -11.31 38.79 16.06
C ALA A 18 -11.22 38.11 14.68
N THR A 19 -11.26 38.88 13.59
CA THR A 19 -11.08 38.36 12.23
C THR A 19 -9.69 37.73 12.04
N LEU A 20 -8.63 38.40 12.49
CA LEU A 20 -7.26 37.87 12.44
C LEU A 20 -7.11 36.58 13.25
N LYS A 21 -7.72 36.50 14.44
CA LYS A 21 -7.75 35.27 15.24
C LYS A 21 -8.45 34.14 14.49
N ASN A 22 -9.63 34.39 13.92
CA ASN A 22 -10.37 33.38 13.14
C ASN A 22 -9.57 32.89 11.92
N ILE A 23 -8.97 33.80 11.14
CA ILE A 23 -8.08 33.43 10.02
C ILE A 23 -6.92 32.57 10.54
N GLY A 24 -6.31 32.99 11.64
CA GLY A 24 -5.23 32.23 12.27
C GLY A 24 -5.64 30.82 12.68
N TYR A 25 -6.78 30.66 13.35
CA TYR A 25 -7.30 29.34 13.70
C TYR A 25 -7.59 28.49 12.47
N ASN A 26 -8.18 29.05 11.41
CA ASN A 26 -8.46 28.32 10.17
C ASN A 26 -7.16 27.85 9.48
N VAL A 27 -6.11 28.69 9.47
CA VAL A 27 -4.79 28.30 8.93
C VAL A 27 -4.16 27.18 9.76
N VAL A 28 -4.23 27.26 11.09
CA VAL A 28 -3.69 26.21 11.98
C VAL A 28 -4.47 24.92 11.85
N MET A 29 -5.80 24.98 11.81
CA MET A 29 -6.66 23.82 11.59
C MET A 29 -6.40 23.19 10.23
N PHE A 30 -6.25 23.99 9.18
CA PHE A 30 -5.90 23.48 7.86
C PHE A 30 -4.51 22.84 7.87
N ALA A 31 -3.53 23.45 8.54
CA ALA A 31 -2.18 22.88 8.65
C ALA A 31 -2.16 21.56 9.44
N ASP A 32 -2.86 21.47 10.57
CA ASP A 32 -3.00 20.22 11.35
C ASP A 32 -3.79 19.15 10.56
N TRP A 33 -4.79 19.57 9.79
CA TRP A 33 -5.48 18.67 8.87
C TRP A 33 -4.57 18.17 7.74
N VAL A 34 -3.74 19.04 7.14
CA VAL A 34 -2.79 18.60 6.10
C VAL A 34 -1.75 17.64 6.69
N CYS A 35 -1.13 18.01 7.81
CA CYS A 35 -0.07 17.21 8.44
C CYS A 35 -0.09 17.41 9.96
N GLY A 36 -0.58 16.41 10.68
CA GLY A 36 -0.50 16.31 12.13
C GLY A 36 0.81 15.66 12.55
N ALA A 37 1.55 16.31 13.44
CA ALA A 37 2.74 15.75 14.07
C ALA A 37 2.40 15.21 15.48
N ASN A 38 2.88 14.02 15.79
CA ASN A 38 2.69 13.39 17.11
C ASN A 38 4.00 13.38 17.90
N ASP A 39 3.91 13.34 19.24
CA ASP A 39 5.08 13.25 20.11
C ASP A 39 5.77 11.90 19.95
N ILE A 40 7.08 11.93 19.66
CA ILE A 40 7.91 10.73 19.51
C ILE A 40 7.99 9.92 20.81
N ARG A 41 7.93 10.56 21.98
CA ARG A 41 7.99 9.88 23.28
C ARG A 41 6.77 9.01 23.51
N TRP A 42 5.60 9.53 23.14
CA TRP A 42 4.35 8.79 23.17
C TRP A 42 4.40 7.59 22.22
N LEU A 43 4.88 7.80 20.99
CA LEU A 43 5.00 6.72 20.01
C LEU A 43 5.98 5.63 20.45
N LEU A 44 7.10 5.99 21.07
CA LEU A 44 8.08 5.03 21.59
C LEU A 44 7.54 4.20 22.76
N ALA A 45 6.68 4.79 23.59
CA ALA A 45 6.08 4.11 24.74
C ALA A 45 4.96 3.14 24.32
N ASP A 46 4.03 3.61 23.46
CA ASP A 46 2.78 2.90 23.19
C ASP A 46 2.82 2.10 21.88
N HIS A 47 3.59 2.56 20.88
CA HIS A 47 3.60 1.95 19.53
C HIS A 47 4.96 2.06 18.82
N PRO A 48 6.06 1.52 19.40
CA PRO A 48 7.42 1.67 18.86
C PRO A 48 7.59 1.05 17.47
N THR A 49 6.80 0.04 17.13
CA THR A 49 6.89 -0.65 15.84
C THR A 49 6.51 0.25 14.66
N VAL A 50 5.60 1.21 14.84
CA VAL A 50 5.23 2.19 13.79
C VAL A 50 6.37 3.15 13.49
N LEU A 51 7.13 3.56 14.52
CA LEU A 51 8.31 4.40 14.32
C LEU A 51 9.41 3.65 13.57
N LEU A 52 9.70 2.41 13.99
CA LEU A 52 10.69 1.56 13.30
C LEU A 52 10.27 1.25 11.86
N CYS A 53 8.97 1.04 11.64
CA CYS A 53 8.40 0.88 10.31
C CYS A 53 8.62 2.13 9.46
N SER A 54 8.37 3.32 10.01
CA SER A 54 8.57 4.59 9.32
C SER A 54 10.04 4.80 8.91
N LEU A 55 10.99 4.50 9.82
CA LEU A 55 12.42 4.59 9.54
C LEU A 55 12.89 3.56 8.50
N THR A 56 12.44 2.32 8.62
CA THR A 56 12.81 1.24 7.70
C THR A 56 12.32 1.56 6.29
N PHE A 57 11.06 1.96 6.14
CA PHE A 57 10.52 2.30 4.82
C PHE A 57 11.11 3.59 4.25
N PHE A 58 11.52 4.54 5.07
CA PHE A 58 12.29 5.69 4.61
C PHE A 58 13.64 5.25 4.00
N VAL A 59 14.37 4.35 4.66
CA VAL A 59 15.65 3.83 4.15
C VAL A 59 15.44 3.06 2.85
N THR A 60 14.47 2.14 2.78
CA THR A 60 14.22 1.37 1.56
C THR A 60 13.70 2.25 0.42
N PHE A 61 12.90 3.27 0.72
CA PHE A 61 12.51 4.29 -0.25
C PHE A 61 13.72 5.02 -0.84
N LEU A 62 14.67 5.45 -0.01
CA LEU A 62 15.92 6.06 -0.50
C LEU A 62 16.73 5.09 -1.38
N LEU A 63 16.82 3.81 -1.02
CA LEU A 63 17.49 2.80 -1.84
C LEU A 63 16.82 2.64 -3.21
N THR A 64 15.49 2.62 -3.27
CA THR A 64 14.78 2.59 -4.57
C THR A 64 15.01 3.85 -5.40
N PHE A 65 15.13 5.01 -4.76
CA PHE A 65 15.45 6.27 -5.45
C PHE A 65 16.88 6.25 -6.01
N ILE A 66 17.85 5.82 -5.19
CA ILE A 66 19.25 5.66 -5.61
C ILE A 66 19.33 4.72 -6.81
N HIS A 67 18.63 3.59 -6.76
CA HIS A 67 18.53 2.68 -7.89
C HIS A 67 17.96 3.37 -9.13
N ALA A 68 16.86 4.12 -8.99
CA ALA A 68 16.24 4.83 -10.11
C ALA A 68 17.17 5.87 -10.75
N VAL A 69 17.91 6.61 -9.94
CA VAL A 69 18.88 7.61 -10.41
C VAL A 69 20.09 6.93 -11.06
N ARG A 70 20.59 5.82 -10.49
CA ARG A 70 21.72 5.05 -11.02
C ARG A 70 21.40 4.45 -12.40
N MET A 71 20.19 3.89 -12.55
CA MET A 71 19.73 3.37 -13.84
C MET A 71 19.41 4.50 -14.84
N GLY A 72 19.01 5.66 -14.34
CA GLY A 72 18.74 6.85 -15.15
C GLY A 72 17.57 6.70 -16.12
N GLY A 73 17.47 7.64 -17.05
CA GLY A 73 16.45 7.64 -18.10
C GLY A 73 15.03 7.53 -17.56
N ARG A 74 14.30 6.51 -18.01
CA ARG A 74 12.88 6.28 -17.65
C ARG A 74 12.66 5.80 -16.22
N HIS A 75 13.68 5.23 -15.57
CA HIS A 75 13.54 4.70 -14.22
C HIS A 75 13.19 5.79 -13.20
N VAL A 76 13.74 7.00 -13.37
CA VAL A 76 13.43 8.15 -12.50
C VAL A 76 11.96 8.57 -12.65
N TYR A 77 11.45 8.66 -13.88
CA TYR A 77 10.05 9.00 -14.13
C TYR A 77 9.10 7.95 -13.59
N MET A 78 9.41 6.65 -13.79
CA MET A 78 8.62 5.56 -13.22
C MET A 78 8.59 5.64 -11.69
N TRP A 79 9.73 5.93 -11.04
CA TRP A 79 9.80 6.11 -9.59
C TRP A 79 8.92 7.29 -9.12
N ILE A 80 8.94 8.43 -9.82
CA ILE A 80 8.03 9.55 -9.52
C ILE A 80 6.57 9.11 -9.67
N GLY A 81 6.26 8.34 -10.71
CA GLY A 81 4.93 7.76 -10.92
C GLY A 81 4.47 6.87 -9.77
N THR A 82 5.34 6.03 -9.20
CA THR A 82 4.96 5.16 -8.07
C THR A 82 4.69 5.93 -6.78
N VAL A 83 5.35 7.07 -6.56
CA VAL A 83 5.07 7.98 -5.44
C VAL A 83 3.67 8.56 -5.57
N VAL A 84 3.34 9.11 -6.74
CA VAL A 84 2.02 9.70 -7.00
C VAL A 84 0.93 8.62 -6.97
N PHE A 85 1.22 7.42 -7.45
CA PHE A 85 0.31 6.29 -7.35
C PHE A 85 0.03 5.94 -5.88
N GLY A 86 1.06 5.87 -5.03
CA GLY A 86 0.91 5.61 -3.60
C GLY A 86 0.05 6.65 -2.90
N MET A 87 0.27 7.93 -3.23
CA MET A 87 -0.57 9.03 -2.74
C MET A 87 -2.03 8.86 -3.13
N MET A 88 -2.29 8.66 -4.43
CA MET A 88 -3.65 8.52 -4.93
C MET A 88 -4.35 7.26 -4.40
N TYR A 89 -3.62 6.16 -4.24
CA TYR A 89 -4.14 4.91 -3.72
C TYR A 89 -4.67 5.04 -2.28
N GLU A 90 -3.98 5.82 -1.44
CA GLU A 90 -4.40 6.09 -0.06
C GLU A 90 -5.50 7.15 0.02
N ILE A 91 -5.37 8.29 -0.68
CA ILE A 91 -6.36 9.37 -0.70
C ILE A 91 -7.74 8.85 -1.16
N ARG A 92 -7.75 7.95 -2.15
CA ARG A 92 -8.95 7.28 -2.65
C ARG A 92 -9.77 6.61 -1.53
N LYS A 93 -9.13 6.01 -0.53
CA LYS A 93 -9.83 5.30 0.58
C LYS A 93 -10.75 6.21 1.37
N ILE A 94 -10.38 7.48 1.51
CA ILE A 94 -11.13 8.46 2.28
C ILE A 94 -12.14 9.20 1.38
N HIS A 95 -11.73 9.56 0.17
CA HIS A 95 -12.45 10.56 -0.64
C HIS A 95 -13.21 10.00 -1.85
N LEU A 96 -12.99 8.74 -2.25
CA LEU A 96 -13.63 8.22 -3.47
C LEU A 96 -15.12 7.92 -3.27
N CYS A 97 -15.45 7.13 -2.24
CA CYS A 97 -16.82 6.71 -1.93
C CYS A 97 -16.89 6.26 -0.47
N GLU A 98 -18.06 6.39 0.16
CA GLU A 98 -18.28 6.00 1.56
C GLU A 98 -18.12 4.49 1.80
N THR A 99 -18.31 3.64 0.78
CA THR A 99 -18.10 2.18 0.85
C THR A 99 -16.61 1.79 0.86
N ASN A 100 -15.72 2.75 0.62
CA ASN A 100 -14.30 2.52 0.50
C ASN A 100 -13.53 2.81 1.80
N ASP A 101 -14.17 3.42 2.79
CA ASP A 101 -13.60 3.65 4.11
C ASP A 101 -13.83 2.43 5.02
N PHE A 102 -12.96 1.43 4.91
CA PHE A 102 -13.03 0.18 5.69
C PHE A 102 -11.74 -0.13 6.47
N MET A 103 -10.81 0.84 6.55
CA MET A 103 -9.51 0.66 7.18
C MET A 103 -9.03 1.95 7.85
N TRP A 104 -8.56 1.84 9.08
CA TRP A 104 -8.05 2.96 9.87
C TRP A 104 -6.62 2.72 10.30
N TYR A 105 -5.76 3.71 10.08
CA TYR A 105 -4.36 3.61 10.45
C TYR A 105 -4.10 4.04 11.88
N SER A 106 -3.09 3.41 12.49
CA SER A 106 -2.46 3.92 13.70
C SER A 106 -1.79 5.27 13.44
N GLN A 107 -1.69 6.08 14.48
CA GLN A 107 -1.02 7.36 14.42
C GLN A 107 0.49 7.15 14.29
N SER A 108 1.12 7.90 13.38
CA SER A 108 2.58 7.88 13.21
C SER A 108 3.17 9.26 13.50
N LEU A 109 4.50 9.40 13.43
CA LEU A 109 5.19 10.67 13.68
C LEU A 109 4.59 11.83 12.85
N LEU A 110 4.30 11.57 11.57
CA LEU A 110 3.63 12.50 10.66
C LEU A 110 2.41 11.81 10.06
N THR A 111 1.22 12.36 10.27
CA THR A 111 -0.03 11.77 9.79
C THR A 111 -0.82 12.81 9.01
N PHE A 112 -1.19 12.49 7.78
CA PHE A 112 -1.81 13.40 6.81
C PHE A 112 -3.35 13.24 6.78
N PHE A 113 -4.02 14.25 6.20
CA PHE A 113 -5.46 14.26 5.90
C PHE A 113 -6.35 14.05 7.13
N GLY A 114 -6.25 14.94 8.11
CA GLY A 114 -7.02 14.88 9.35
C GLY A 114 -6.58 13.72 10.22
N ARG A 115 -5.28 13.44 10.28
CA ARG A 115 -4.70 12.33 11.05
C ARG A 115 -5.19 10.94 10.62
N ARG A 116 -5.52 10.78 9.34
CA ARG A 116 -6.03 9.51 8.78
C ARG A 116 -4.96 8.63 8.14
N ILE A 117 -3.96 9.21 7.48
CA ILE A 117 -2.98 8.44 6.70
C ILE A 117 -1.55 8.71 7.19
N PRO A 118 -0.82 7.69 7.70
CA PRO A 118 0.57 7.82 8.08
C PRO A 118 1.46 8.23 6.90
N GLY A 119 2.39 9.15 7.16
CA GLY A 119 3.33 9.65 6.17
C GLY A 119 4.18 8.55 5.53
N TYR A 120 4.60 7.56 6.32
CA TYR A 120 5.42 6.48 5.79
C TYR A 120 4.68 5.59 4.80
N ILE A 121 3.36 5.43 4.94
CA ILE A 121 2.57 4.61 4.02
C ILE A 121 2.38 5.33 2.70
N ILE A 122 1.93 6.58 2.77
CA ILE A 122 1.60 7.37 1.58
C ILE A 122 2.84 7.75 0.77
N LEU A 123 3.98 7.99 1.44
CA LEU A 123 5.20 8.44 0.79
C LEU A 123 6.20 7.33 0.49
N PHE A 124 6.29 6.28 1.32
CA PHE A 124 7.43 5.35 1.27
C PHE A 124 7.03 3.92 0.91
N VAL A 125 6.03 3.34 1.57
CA VAL A 125 5.68 1.90 1.42
C VAL A 125 5.29 1.55 -0.02
N HIS A 126 4.29 2.25 -0.56
CA HIS A 126 3.80 1.98 -1.92
C HIS A 126 4.86 2.17 -3.00
N PRO A 127 5.55 3.33 -3.08
CA PRO A 127 6.60 3.51 -4.08
C PRO A 127 7.71 2.48 -3.96
N THR A 128 8.11 2.09 -2.74
CA THR A 128 9.14 1.06 -2.53
C THR A 128 8.73 -0.27 -3.15
N ILE A 129 7.55 -0.79 -2.81
CA ILE A 129 7.09 -2.10 -3.28
C ILE A 129 6.86 -2.08 -4.80
N ILE A 130 6.12 -1.08 -5.29
CA ILE A 130 5.73 -1.02 -6.71
C ILE A 130 6.96 -0.78 -7.59
N TYR A 131 7.84 0.14 -7.21
CA TYR A 131 9.05 0.41 -7.99
C TYR A 131 9.96 -0.81 -8.03
N THR A 132 10.14 -1.50 -6.90
CA THR A 132 10.94 -2.72 -6.83
C THR A 132 10.43 -3.75 -7.83
N THR A 133 9.12 -4.01 -7.86
CA THR A 133 8.56 -4.98 -8.82
C THR A 133 8.66 -4.56 -10.28
N LEU A 134 8.45 -3.27 -10.58
CA LEU A 134 8.59 -2.73 -11.94
C LEU A 134 10.02 -2.79 -12.45
N ALA A 135 10.99 -2.52 -11.59
CA ALA A 135 12.40 -2.56 -11.94
C ALA A 135 12.88 -4.00 -12.17
N ILE A 136 12.35 -4.96 -11.40
CA ILE A 136 12.72 -6.38 -11.55
C ILE A 136 12.05 -7.00 -12.78
N ILE A 137 10.78 -6.70 -13.05
CA ILE A 137 10.03 -7.28 -14.16
C ILE A 137 10.20 -6.35 -15.38
N HIS A 138 11.37 -6.39 -16.00
CA HIS A 138 11.67 -5.61 -17.19
C HIS A 138 11.52 -6.44 -18.48
N ARG A 139 10.88 -5.81 -19.49
CA ARG A 139 10.80 -6.12 -20.95
C ARG A 139 11.19 -7.56 -21.34
N GLN A 140 10.26 -8.44 -21.67
CA GLN A 140 9.85 -8.75 -23.05
C GLN A 140 8.42 -9.35 -23.11
N LEU A 141 7.63 -9.20 -22.04
CA LEU A 141 6.27 -9.71 -21.96
C LEU A 141 5.23 -8.86 -22.72
N THR A 142 4.14 -9.52 -23.14
CA THR A 142 2.95 -8.84 -23.63
C THR A 142 2.44 -7.84 -22.58
N MET A 143 1.74 -6.81 -23.03
CA MET A 143 1.28 -5.74 -22.14
C MET A 143 0.42 -6.27 -20.98
N MET A 144 -0.48 -7.22 -21.27
CA MET A 144 -1.37 -7.79 -20.27
C MET A 144 -0.61 -8.65 -19.27
N CYS A 145 0.27 -9.55 -19.74
CA CYS A 145 0.99 -10.44 -18.85
C CYS A 145 2.03 -9.73 -18.00
N GLN A 146 2.72 -8.70 -18.53
CA GLN A 146 3.58 -7.89 -17.67
C GLN A 146 2.75 -7.19 -16.58
N SER A 147 1.59 -6.64 -16.93
CA SER A 147 0.73 -5.94 -15.96
C SER A 147 0.24 -6.87 -14.85
N LEU A 148 -0.18 -8.08 -15.21
CA LEU A 148 -0.60 -9.11 -14.25
C LEU A 148 0.57 -9.60 -13.39
N LEU A 149 1.73 -9.86 -13.99
CA LEU A 149 2.90 -10.35 -13.26
C LEU A 149 3.42 -9.31 -12.25
N VAL A 150 3.48 -8.03 -12.64
CA VAL A 150 3.85 -6.93 -11.74
C VAL A 150 2.82 -6.80 -10.61
N ALA A 151 1.53 -6.85 -10.92
CA ALA A 151 0.46 -6.77 -9.93
C ALA A 151 0.53 -7.91 -8.89
N LEU A 152 0.68 -9.15 -9.37
CA LEU A 152 0.80 -10.32 -8.51
C LEU A 152 2.06 -10.28 -7.66
N THR A 153 3.20 -9.92 -8.24
CA THR A 153 4.47 -9.82 -7.54
C THR A 153 4.45 -8.72 -6.49
N SER A 154 3.85 -7.56 -6.82
CA SER A 154 3.73 -6.43 -5.90
C SER A 154 2.84 -6.80 -4.72
N THR A 155 1.74 -7.51 -5.00
CA THR A 155 0.84 -8.02 -3.96
C THR A 155 1.55 -9.06 -3.08
N ALA A 156 2.26 -10.00 -3.70
CA ALA A 156 3.09 -11.00 -3.04
C ALA A 156 4.12 -10.39 -2.07
N LEU A 157 4.90 -9.40 -2.53
CA LEU A 157 5.88 -8.70 -1.67
C LEU A 157 5.23 -7.97 -0.50
N ARG A 158 3.98 -7.51 -0.68
CA ARG A 158 3.22 -6.74 0.32
C ARG A 158 2.54 -7.63 1.38
N VAL A 159 2.16 -8.87 1.06
CA VAL A 159 1.39 -9.75 1.96
C VAL A 159 2.02 -9.87 3.36
N PRO A 160 3.32 -10.12 3.53
CA PRO A 160 3.93 -10.24 4.87
C PRO A 160 3.83 -8.95 5.70
N PHE A 161 4.01 -7.79 5.05
CA PHE A 161 3.79 -6.48 5.68
C PHE A 161 2.34 -6.34 6.14
N VAL A 162 1.38 -6.83 5.34
CA VAL A 162 -0.03 -6.81 5.70
C VAL A 162 -0.34 -7.70 6.89
N LEU A 163 0.18 -8.93 6.89
CA LEU A 163 -0.03 -9.87 7.99
C LEU A 163 0.48 -9.32 9.32
N ILE A 164 1.72 -8.86 9.36
CA ILE A 164 2.31 -8.26 10.57
C ILE A 164 1.60 -6.96 10.95
N GLY A 165 1.31 -6.09 10.00
CA GLY A 165 0.68 -4.80 10.29
C GLY A 165 -0.70 -4.92 10.92
N THR A 166 -1.46 -5.94 10.56
CA THR A 166 -2.76 -6.21 11.20
C THR A 166 -2.63 -6.75 12.62
N LYS A 167 -1.58 -7.53 12.89
CA LYS A 167 -1.30 -8.07 14.22
C LYS A 167 -0.72 -7.01 15.15
N MET A 168 0.20 -6.20 14.65
CA MET A 168 0.84 -5.10 15.38
C MET A 168 0.01 -3.81 15.37
N LEU A 169 -1.28 -3.87 15.01
CA LEU A 169 -2.16 -2.70 14.99
C LEU A 169 -1.59 -1.47 14.24
N TRP A 170 -0.85 -1.67 13.16
CA TRP A 170 -0.45 -0.58 12.26
C TRP A 170 -1.68 0.02 11.58
N TRP A 171 -2.70 -0.82 11.36
CA TRP A 171 -4.05 -0.42 11.02
C TRP A 171 -5.06 -1.44 11.57
N THR A 172 -6.30 -0.99 11.70
CA THR A 172 -7.45 -1.81 12.03
C THR A 172 -8.38 -1.90 10.83
N TRP A 173 -9.10 -3.01 10.75
CA TRP A 173 -10.08 -3.25 9.70
C TRP A 173 -11.48 -3.04 10.23
N HIS A 174 -12.39 -2.65 9.34
CA HIS A 174 -13.80 -2.68 9.62
C HIS A 174 -14.26 -4.12 9.90
N THR A 175 -14.99 -4.31 11.01
CA THR A 175 -15.36 -5.64 11.51
C THR A 175 -16.33 -6.41 10.62
N GLU A 176 -17.33 -5.73 10.05
CA GLU A 176 -18.41 -6.36 9.27
C GLU A 176 -18.45 -5.93 7.79
N HIS A 177 -17.37 -5.39 7.25
CA HIS A 177 -17.40 -4.87 5.88
C HIS A 177 -17.46 -6.01 4.86
N PRO A 178 -18.35 -5.95 3.84
CA PRO A 178 -18.53 -7.04 2.89
C PRO A 178 -17.28 -7.38 2.09
N PHE A 179 -16.42 -6.39 1.79
CA PHE A 179 -15.15 -6.62 1.08
C PHE A 179 -14.14 -7.46 1.88
N LEU A 180 -14.35 -7.62 3.19
CA LEU A 180 -13.41 -8.26 4.12
C LEU A 180 -13.85 -9.67 4.55
N VAL A 181 -14.94 -10.17 3.95
CA VAL A 181 -15.53 -11.48 4.26
C VAL A 181 -14.62 -12.61 3.77
N GLU A 182 -14.13 -12.52 2.54
CA GLU A 182 -13.28 -13.56 1.95
C GLU A 182 -11.84 -13.47 2.49
N ARG A 183 -11.36 -14.59 3.04
CA ARG A 183 -10.06 -14.69 3.72
C ARG A 183 -9.29 -15.93 3.29
N LEU A 184 -7.97 -15.80 3.23
CA LEU A 184 -7.03 -16.91 3.12
C LEU A 184 -6.19 -16.95 4.40
N GLY A 185 -6.63 -17.74 5.38
CA GLY A 185 -6.08 -17.70 6.74
C GLY A 185 -6.26 -16.30 7.36
N PRO A 186 -5.19 -15.65 7.86
CA PRO A 186 -5.26 -14.29 8.42
C PRO A 186 -5.37 -13.19 7.35
N LEU A 187 -5.11 -13.50 6.08
CA LEU A 187 -5.12 -12.53 4.97
C LEU A 187 -6.55 -12.25 4.50
N ARG A 188 -6.91 -10.97 4.37
CA ARG A 188 -8.19 -10.53 3.77
C ARG A 188 -7.97 -10.31 2.28
N LEU A 189 -8.70 -11.03 1.42
CA LEU A 189 -8.40 -11.05 -0.02
C LEU A 189 -8.92 -9.83 -0.79
N GLY A 190 -10.03 -9.22 -0.35
CA GLY A 190 -10.62 -8.06 -1.04
C GLY A 190 -9.67 -6.86 -1.19
N PRO A 191 -9.05 -6.35 -0.10
CA PRO A 191 -8.11 -5.23 -0.17
C PRO A 191 -6.89 -5.53 -1.05
N GLU A 192 -6.40 -6.77 -1.01
CA GLU A 192 -5.27 -7.20 -1.84
C GLU A 192 -5.65 -7.30 -3.31
N LEU A 193 -6.90 -7.69 -3.63
CA LEU A 193 -7.40 -7.67 -5.00
C LEU A 193 -7.56 -6.23 -5.53
N ILE A 194 -8.07 -5.30 -4.71
CA ILE A 194 -8.12 -3.87 -5.06
C ILE A 194 -6.70 -3.35 -5.35
N TYR A 195 -5.72 -3.69 -4.50
CA TYR A 195 -4.32 -3.31 -4.70
C TYR A 195 -3.76 -3.89 -6.01
N SER A 196 -3.92 -5.20 -6.23
CA SER A 196 -3.46 -5.90 -7.43
C SER A 196 -4.05 -5.29 -8.71
N LEU A 197 -5.37 -5.07 -8.75
CA LEU A 197 -6.04 -4.43 -9.90
C LEU A 197 -5.52 -3.00 -10.12
N SER A 198 -5.30 -2.24 -9.05
CA SER A 198 -4.75 -0.89 -9.16
C SER A 198 -3.35 -0.90 -9.78
N VAL A 199 -2.47 -1.82 -9.36
CA VAL A 199 -1.13 -1.96 -9.94
C VAL A 199 -1.20 -2.45 -11.38
N MET A 200 -2.09 -3.39 -11.69
CA MET A 200 -2.31 -3.87 -13.06
C MET A 200 -2.70 -2.72 -14.00
N TYR A 201 -3.67 -1.88 -13.61
CA TYR A 201 -4.07 -0.71 -14.39
C TYR A 201 -2.94 0.32 -14.51
N PHE A 202 -2.10 0.47 -13.49
CA PHE A 202 -0.96 1.39 -13.56
C PHE A 202 0.00 1.00 -14.67
N VAL A 203 0.38 -0.29 -14.74
CA VAL A 203 1.27 -0.80 -15.79
C VAL A 203 0.61 -0.76 -17.16
N LEU A 204 -0.67 -1.16 -17.23
CA LEU A 204 -1.44 -1.17 -18.47
C LEU A 204 -1.54 0.24 -19.07
N PHE A 205 -2.00 1.21 -18.28
CA PHE A 205 -2.12 2.59 -18.72
C PHE A 205 -0.76 3.18 -19.03
N PHE A 206 0.27 2.97 -18.19
CA PHE A 206 1.63 3.41 -18.48
C PHE A 206 2.09 2.94 -19.87
N ARG A 207 1.90 1.65 -20.20
CA ARG A 207 2.27 1.12 -21.52
C ARG A 207 1.43 1.68 -22.66
N ILE A 208 0.12 1.89 -22.47
CA ILE A 208 -0.75 2.50 -23.48
C ILE A 208 -0.30 3.93 -23.78
N PHE A 209 -0.15 4.76 -22.74
CA PHE A 209 0.30 6.15 -22.89
C PHE A 209 1.70 6.22 -23.48
N HIS A 210 2.61 5.34 -23.04
CA HIS A 210 3.97 5.25 -23.57
C HIS A 210 3.96 4.95 -25.08
N ARG A 211 3.21 3.94 -25.53
CA ARG A 211 3.07 3.61 -26.96
C ARG A 211 2.44 4.72 -27.79
N CYS A 212 1.51 5.49 -27.21
CA CYS A 212 0.82 6.55 -27.93
C CYS A 212 1.63 7.85 -28.02
N LEU A 213 2.44 8.19 -27.01
CA LEU A 213 3.04 9.52 -26.87
C LEU A 213 4.56 9.56 -27.05
N LEU A 214 5.23 8.40 -26.93
CA LEU A 214 6.68 8.30 -26.87
C LEU A 214 7.21 7.25 -27.85
N THR A 215 8.47 7.44 -28.24
CA THR A 215 9.26 6.48 -29.03
C THR A 215 9.86 5.40 -28.12
N GLU A 216 10.31 4.29 -28.71
CA GLU A 216 10.98 3.24 -27.94
C GLU A 216 12.26 3.75 -27.26
N ASP A 217 13.01 4.59 -27.96
CA ASP A 217 14.22 5.23 -27.43
C ASP A 217 13.91 6.40 -26.50
N TYR A 218 14.70 6.50 -25.44
CA TYR A 218 14.61 7.60 -24.49
C TYR A 218 15.14 8.90 -25.11
N ASN A 219 14.35 9.97 -25.03
CA ASN A 219 14.72 11.29 -25.49
C ASN A 219 14.41 12.34 -24.42
N TRP A 220 15.45 12.94 -23.84
CA TRP A 220 15.31 13.94 -22.78
C TRP A 220 14.47 15.16 -23.18
N LYS A 221 14.41 15.49 -24.47
CA LYS A 221 13.60 16.61 -24.99
C LYS A 221 12.10 16.37 -24.81
N LEU A 222 11.68 15.11 -24.64
CA LEU A 222 10.29 14.71 -24.45
C LEU A 222 9.92 14.51 -22.97
N PHE A 223 10.67 15.09 -22.03
CA PHE A 223 10.46 14.89 -20.58
C PHE A 223 9.03 15.21 -20.13
N ILE A 224 8.35 16.20 -20.73
CA ILE A 224 6.94 16.52 -20.41
C ILE A 224 6.04 15.34 -20.77
N ARG A 225 6.27 14.70 -21.92
CA ARG A 225 5.50 13.52 -22.33
C ARG A 225 5.80 12.33 -21.43
N GLU A 226 7.06 12.14 -21.04
CA GLU A 226 7.45 11.12 -20.04
C GLU A 226 6.71 11.34 -18.71
N LEU A 227 6.63 12.58 -18.22
CA LEU A 227 5.85 12.92 -17.02
C LEU A 227 4.36 12.65 -17.20
N ILE A 228 3.75 13.02 -18.33
CA ILE A 228 2.33 12.72 -18.60
C ILE A 228 2.08 11.21 -18.61
N CYS A 229 2.99 10.43 -19.22
CA CYS A 229 2.90 8.98 -19.31
C CYS A 229 3.00 8.27 -17.95
N VAL A 230 3.60 8.89 -16.93
CA VAL A 230 3.67 8.29 -15.57
C VAL A 230 2.65 8.87 -14.61
N LEU A 231 2.41 10.19 -14.66
CA LEU A 231 1.50 10.88 -13.74
C LEU A 231 0.04 10.58 -14.02
N THR A 232 -0.36 10.50 -15.30
CA THR A 232 -1.77 10.23 -15.66
C THR A 232 -2.18 8.82 -15.23
N PRO A 233 -1.41 7.75 -15.56
CA PRO A 233 -1.69 6.42 -15.02
C PRO A 233 -1.66 6.35 -13.50
N ALA A 234 -0.71 7.03 -12.84
CA ALA A 234 -0.59 7.02 -11.39
C ALA A 234 -1.86 7.55 -10.68
N GLN A 235 -2.53 8.55 -11.29
CA GLN A 235 -3.78 9.11 -10.77
C GLN A 235 -5.00 8.24 -11.09
N LEU A 236 -5.09 7.74 -12.33
CA LEU A 236 -6.27 6.99 -12.78
C LEU A 236 -6.31 5.57 -12.22
N ALA A 237 -5.17 4.88 -12.17
CA ALA A 237 -5.12 3.45 -11.93
C ALA A 237 -5.73 3.01 -10.58
N PRO A 238 -5.50 3.69 -9.44
CA PRO A 238 -6.17 3.33 -8.19
C PRO A 238 -7.69 3.44 -8.24
N VAL A 239 -8.22 4.43 -8.98
CA VAL A 239 -9.66 4.65 -9.14
C VAL A 239 -10.27 3.53 -9.99
N PHE A 240 -9.66 3.24 -11.14
CA PHE A 240 -10.09 2.14 -12.01
C PHE A 240 -9.96 0.77 -11.30
N GLY A 241 -8.88 0.54 -10.56
CA GLY A 241 -8.69 -0.69 -9.79
C GLY A 241 -9.80 -0.93 -8.77
N PHE A 242 -10.25 0.13 -8.08
CA PHE A 242 -11.37 0.04 -7.15
C PHE A 242 -12.71 -0.23 -7.84
N TYR A 243 -13.05 0.52 -8.89
CA TYR A 243 -14.34 0.30 -9.55
C TYR A 243 -14.41 -1.06 -10.24
N THR A 244 -13.32 -1.52 -10.84
CA THR A 244 -13.24 -2.88 -11.38
C THR A 244 -13.46 -3.92 -10.28
N PHE A 245 -12.83 -3.74 -9.10
CA PHE A 245 -13.09 -4.61 -7.96
C PHE A 245 -14.56 -4.58 -7.52
N GLU A 246 -15.16 -3.40 -7.44
CA GLU A 246 -16.55 -3.23 -7.00
C GLU A 246 -17.52 -3.92 -7.96
N VAL A 247 -17.33 -3.77 -9.27
CA VAL A 247 -18.09 -4.49 -10.30
C VAL A 247 -17.93 -6.00 -10.14
N ILE A 248 -16.69 -6.49 -9.99
CA ILE A 248 -16.40 -7.90 -9.74
C ILE A 248 -17.14 -8.40 -8.50
N PHE A 249 -17.04 -7.67 -7.38
CA PHE A 249 -17.70 -8.02 -6.13
C PHE A 249 -19.22 -8.12 -6.29
N LEU A 250 -19.85 -7.14 -6.95
CA LEU A 250 -21.29 -7.12 -7.16
C LEU A 250 -21.76 -8.28 -8.04
N MET A 251 -21.03 -8.56 -9.12
CA MET A 251 -21.29 -9.70 -10.00
C MET A 251 -21.24 -11.01 -9.22
N PHE A 252 -20.21 -11.23 -8.41
CA PHE A 252 -20.08 -12.44 -7.60
C PHE A 252 -21.11 -12.53 -6.48
N LYS A 253 -21.43 -11.41 -5.82
CA LYS A 253 -22.49 -11.35 -4.80
C LYS A 253 -23.83 -11.80 -5.39
N GLN A 254 -24.14 -11.40 -6.62
CA GLN A 254 -25.40 -11.72 -7.28
C GLN A 254 -25.43 -13.12 -7.89
N LEU A 255 -24.30 -13.62 -8.42
CA LEU A 255 -24.22 -14.91 -9.10
C LEU A 255 -23.95 -16.10 -8.15
N ALA A 256 -23.05 -15.92 -7.18
CA ALA A 256 -22.39 -17.05 -6.51
C ALA A 256 -22.77 -17.22 -5.04
N GLY A 257 -23.54 -16.29 -4.46
CA GLY A 257 -24.19 -16.41 -3.15
C GLY A 257 -23.29 -16.52 -1.92
N ASN A 258 -22.03 -17.01 -2.02
CA ASN A 258 -20.98 -17.06 -1.00
C ASN A 258 -19.67 -17.81 -1.43
N LEU A 259 -19.48 -18.19 -2.70
CA LEU A 259 -18.26 -18.91 -3.11
C LEU A 259 -17.02 -17.98 -3.18
N CYS A 260 -15.85 -18.52 -2.81
CA CYS A 260 -14.52 -17.87 -2.74
C CYS A 260 -14.05 -17.25 -4.08
N SER A 261 -14.68 -16.15 -4.47
CA SER A 261 -14.53 -15.51 -5.78
C SER A 261 -13.14 -14.92 -6.00
N TYR A 262 -12.54 -14.28 -4.99
CA TYR A 262 -11.29 -13.55 -5.15
C TYR A 262 -10.10 -14.48 -5.28
N PHE A 263 -10.11 -15.60 -4.54
CA PHE A 263 -9.08 -16.64 -4.68
C PHE A 263 -8.98 -17.15 -6.12
N PHE A 264 -10.11 -17.41 -6.78
CA PHE A 264 -10.12 -17.85 -8.18
C PHE A 264 -9.59 -16.78 -9.13
N ILE A 265 -9.83 -15.49 -8.87
CA ILE A 265 -9.26 -14.41 -9.67
C ILE A 265 -7.75 -14.38 -9.55
N PHE A 266 -7.21 -14.50 -8.32
CA PHE A 266 -5.76 -14.59 -8.12
C PHE A 266 -5.17 -15.83 -8.79
N LEU A 267 -5.87 -16.97 -8.73
CA LEU A 267 -5.46 -18.18 -9.42
C LEU A 267 -5.44 -17.98 -10.94
N LEU A 268 -6.48 -17.35 -11.50
CA LEU A 268 -6.56 -17.05 -12.93
C LEU A 268 -5.43 -16.10 -13.36
N PHE A 269 -5.19 -15.03 -12.61
CA PHE A 269 -4.10 -14.09 -12.87
C PHE A 269 -2.77 -14.83 -12.89
N SER A 270 -2.55 -15.72 -11.91
CA SER A 270 -1.34 -16.54 -11.81
C SER A 270 -1.19 -17.49 -13.00
N LEU A 271 -2.25 -18.17 -13.41
CA LEU A 271 -2.21 -19.09 -14.55
C LEU A 271 -1.87 -18.35 -15.85
N ILE A 272 -2.51 -17.20 -16.11
CA ILE A 272 -2.27 -16.40 -17.32
C ILE A 272 -0.82 -15.88 -17.33
N SER A 273 -0.36 -15.29 -16.22
CA SER A 273 0.99 -14.72 -16.16
C SER A 273 2.07 -15.79 -16.29
N ASN A 274 1.89 -16.96 -15.66
CA ASN A 274 2.88 -18.04 -15.70
C ASN A 274 2.89 -18.75 -17.06
N TYR A 275 1.76 -18.90 -17.74
CA TYR A 275 1.70 -19.56 -19.05
C TYR A 275 2.52 -18.81 -20.11
N GLU A 276 2.25 -17.52 -20.32
CA GLU A 276 3.00 -16.73 -21.31
C GLU A 276 4.48 -16.60 -20.92
N TRP A 277 4.77 -16.54 -19.62
CA TRP A 277 6.16 -16.52 -19.14
C TRP A 277 6.92 -17.79 -19.49
N ILE A 278 6.32 -18.96 -19.25
CA ILE A 278 6.94 -20.26 -19.57
C ILE A 278 7.22 -20.35 -21.07
N GLN A 279 6.30 -19.89 -21.92
CA GLN A 279 6.51 -19.87 -23.37
C GLN A 279 7.71 -19.02 -23.77
N GLN A 280 7.85 -17.81 -23.21
CA GLN A 280 8.99 -16.94 -23.51
C GLN A 280 10.32 -17.52 -23.02
N LEU A 281 10.33 -18.18 -21.86
CA LEU A 281 11.52 -18.85 -21.34
C LEU A 281 11.95 -20.02 -22.22
N GLU A 282 11.01 -20.80 -22.75
CA GLU A 282 11.34 -21.90 -23.67
C GLU A 282 11.95 -21.40 -24.98
N GLU A 283 11.49 -20.26 -25.49
CA GLU A 283 12.03 -19.62 -26.68
C GLU A 283 13.44 -19.04 -26.44
N GLY A 284 13.64 -18.32 -25.34
CA GLY A 284 14.93 -17.73 -24.99
C GLY A 284 16.01 -18.77 -24.63
N ARG A 285 15.64 -19.84 -23.92
CA ARG A 285 16.57 -20.92 -23.54
C ARG A 285 17.06 -21.75 -24.72
N ARG A 286 16.25 -21.87 -25.78
CA ARG A 286 16.68 -22.50 -27.05
C ARG A 286 17.78 -21.70 -27.76
N GLN A 287 17.95 -20.41 -27.44
CA GLN A 287 18.87 -19.50 -28.12
C GLN A 287 20.11 -19.15 -27.31
N SER A 288 20.09 -19.33 -25.98
CA SER A 288 21.17 -18.86 -25.09
C SER A 288 22.05 -20.01 -24.58
N GLY A 289 23.35 -19.96 -24.93
CA GLY A 289 24.44 -20.69 -24.27
C GLY A 289 25.03 -19.94 -23.06
N TYR A 290 24.23 -19.11 -22.38
CA TYR A 290 24.67 -18.24 -21.31
C TYR A 290 25.08 -19.02 -20.05
N THR A 291 26.31 -18.82 -19.58
CA THR A 291 26.80 -19.35 -18.31
C THR A 291 26.97 -18.19 -17.32
N VAL A 292 26.41 -18.35 -16.11
CA VAL A 292 26.42 -17.28 -15.09
C VAL A 292 27.80 -17.25 -14.42
N GLY A 293 28.52 -16.16 -14.60
CA GLY A 293 29.79 -15.92 -13.93
C GLY A 293 29.61 -15.37 -12.51
N LEU A 294 30.67 -15.48 -11.69
CA LEU A 294 30.70 -14.95 -10.33
C LEU A 294 30.55 -13.41 -10.28
N SER A 295 30.98 -12.69 -11.33
CA SER A 295 30.78 -11.23 -11.44
C SER A 295 29.31 -10.86 -11.62
N THR A 296 28.53 -11.65 -12.37
CA THR A 296 27.09 -11.46 -12.54
C THR A 296 26.36 -11.67 -11.21
N PHE A 297 26.81 -12.61 -10.38
CA PHE A 297 26.27 -12.83 -9.04
C PHE A 297 26.43 -11.61 -8.11
N PHE A 298 27.60 -10.96 -8.10
CA PHE A 298 27.80 -9.75 -7.31
C PHE A 298 27.05 -8.54 -7.88
N ALA A 299 26.87 -8.44 -9.20
CA ALA A 299 26.04 -7.41 -9.83
C ALA A 299 24.55 -7.53 -9.43
N MET A 300 24.09 -8.75 -9.08
CA MET A 300 22.73 -9.00 -8.59
C MET A 300 22.50 -8.58 -7.12
N LEU A 301 23.56 -8.34 -6.33
CA LEU A 301 23.45 -7.71 -5.01
C LEU A 301 23.30 -6.19 -5.15
N ASN A 302 22.23 -5.77 -5.81
CA ASN A 302 21.90 -4.37 -6.03
C ASN A 302 21.01 -3.80 -4.90
N GLU A 303 20.66 -2.53 -5.02
CA GLU A 303 19.84 -1.82 -4.04
C GLU A 303 18.45 -2.47 -3.85
N LEU A 304 17.89 -3.11 -4.88
CA LEU A 304 16.58 -3.76 -4.82
C LEU A 304 16.64 -5.05 -4.00
N THR A 305 17.70 -5.85 -4.15
CA THR A 305 17.96 -7.00 -3.28
C THR A 305 18.07 -6.56 -1.83
N ALA A 306 18.80 -5.46 -1.56
CA ALA A 306 18.90 -4.89 -0.23
C ALA A 306 17.54 -4.40 0.30
N VAL A 307 16.70 -3.78 -0.53
CA VAL A 307 15.33 -3.36 -0.17
C VAL A 307 14.49 -4.55 0.29
N ILE A 308 14.46 -5.64 -0.49
CA ILE A 308 13.72 -6.86 -0.13
C ILE A 308 14.27 -7.40 1.20
N PHE A 309 15.59 -7.58 1.30
CA PHE A 309 16.21 -8.13 2.49
C PHE A 309 15.94 -7.30 3.76
N ILE A 310 16.12 -5.97 3.69
CA ILE A 310 15.87 -5.05 4.81
C ILE A 310 14.41 -5.09 5.23
N MET A 311 13.48 -5.01 4.28
CA MET A 311 12.04 -5.02 4.55
C MET A 311 11.62 -6.29 5.29
N TYR A 312 12.01 -7.47 4.79
CA TYR A 312 11.64 -8.74 5.40
C TYR A 312 12.36 -9.00 6.72
N THR A 313 13.64 -8.66 6.81
CA THR A 313 14.40 -8.76 8.06
C THR A 313 13.78 -7.88 9.15
N PHE A 314 13.33 -6.67 8.79
CA PHE A 314 12.59 -5.81 9.72
C PHE A 314 11.30 -6.48 10.23
N LEU A 315 10.50 -7.09 9.35
CA LEU A 315 9.28 -7.80 9.78
C LEU A 315 9.58 -8.96 10.74
N LEU A 316 10.67 -9.69 10.48
CA LEU A 316 11.13 -10.77 11.35
C LEU A 316 11.63 -10.24 12.71
N ILE A 317 12.39 -9.14 12.73
CA ILE A 317 12.80 -8.45 13.96
C ILE A 317 11.57 -8.02 14.76
N VAL A 318 10.57 -7.41 14.12
CA VAL A 318 9.32 -7.02 14.79
C VAL A 318 8.66 -8.23 15.44
N LEU A 319 8.59 -9.37 14.74
CA LEU A 319 7.97 -10.58 15.28
C LEU A 319 8.78 -11.25 16.40
N ALA A 320 10.11 -11.13 16.40
CA ALA A 320 10.97 -11.67 17.46
C ALA A 320 10.93 -10.83 18.74
N PHE A 321 11.00 -9.52 18.62
CA PHE A 321 11.25 -8.63 19.76
C PHE A 321 10.00 -7.95 20.32
N TYR A 322 8.91 -7.87 19.55
CA TYR A 322 7.70 -7.19 19.99
C TYR A 322 6.54 -8.19 20.13
N SER A 323 5.82 -8.07 21.24
CA SER A 323 4.58 -8.79 21.48
C SER A 323 3.40 -7.91 21.10
N PRO A 324 2.44 -8.40 20.29
CA PRO A 324 1.27 -7.60 19.93
C PRO A 324 0.39 -7.19 21.10
N GLU A 325 0.41 -7.96 22.20
CA GLU A 325 -0.36 -7.66 23.41
C GLU A 325 0.09 -6.38 24.11
N ASP A 326 1.36 -5.99 23.91
CA ASP A 326 1.93 -4.76 24.47
C ASP A 326 1.64 -3.52 23.61
N VAL A 327 1.05 -3.69 22.42
CA VAL A 327 0.81 -2.60 21.49
C VAL A 327 -0.49 -1.87 21.83
N ILE A 328 -0.39 -0.57 22.06
CA ILE A 328 -1.51 0.32 22.36
C ILE A 328 -1.65 1.33 21.21
N SER A 329 -2.81 1.32 20.54
CA SER A 329 -3.08 2.20 19.41
C SER A 329 -4.20 3.18 19.76
N THR A 330 -3.82 4.42 20.07
CA THR A 330 -4.76 5.52 20.29
C THR A 330 -4.86 6.38 19.03
N GLY A 331 -6.07 6.59 18.53
CA GLY A 331 -6.28 7.36 17.31
C GLY A 331 -7.70 7.23 16.77
N ILE A 332 -7.86 7.59 15.49
CA ILE A 332 -9.09 7.41 14.74
C ILE A 332 -9.26 5.93 14.39
N HIS A 333 -10.39 5.36 14.76
CA HIS A 333 -10.77 3.98 14.44
C HIS A 333 -12.23 3.93 13.96
N GLN A 334 -12.75 2.72 13.71
CA GLN A 334 -14.15 2.52 13.34
C GLN A 334 -15.09 3.19 14.35
N PRO A 335 -16.04 4.04 13.93
CA PRO A 335 -16.89 4.79 14.86
C PRO A 335 -17.66 3.86 15.80
N LEU A 336 -17.64 4.16 17.10
CA LEU A 336 -18.47 3.51 18.11
C LEU A 336 -19.85 4.17 18.16
N GLY A 337 -20.90 3.36 18.17
CA GLY A 337 -22.28 3.82 18.16
C GLY A 337 -23.30 2.71 18.43
N SER A 338 -24.55 2.92 18.02
CA SER A 338 -25.63 1.95 18.22
C SER A 338 -25.44 0.70 17.34
N CYS A 339 -25.32 -0.46 17.96
CA CYS A 339 -25.20 -1.76 17.28
C CYS A 339 -26.38 -2.19 16.41
N ARG A 340 -27.52 -1.50 16.51
CA ARG A 340 -28.72 -1.81 15.72
C ARG A 340 -28.79 -1.02 14.43
N ALA A 341 -27.97 0.03 14.27
CA ALA A 341 -27.97 0.84 13.07
C ALA A 341 -27.24 0.11 11.93
N THR A 342 -27.99 -0.27 10.91
CA THR A 342 -27.46 -0.66 9.60
C THR A 342 -27.50 0.55 8.69
N THR A 343 -26.43 0.77 7.94
CA THR A 343 -26.35 1.86 6.97
C THR A 343 -26.36 1.26 5.58
N THR A 344 -27.26 1.75 4.74
CA THR A 344 -27.31 1.38 3.33
C THR A 344 -26.46 2.39 2.56
N LYS A 345 -25.34 1.93 2.02
CA LYS A 345 -24.48 2.76 1.18
C LYS A 345 -24.66 2.37 -0.28
N HIS A 346 -24.69 3.36 -1.15
CA HIS A 346 -24.84 3.16 -2.58
C HIS A 346 -23.48 2.90 -3.22
N SER A 347 -23.42 1.84 -4.01
CA SER A 347 -22.30 1.55 -4.90
C SER A 347 -22.28 2.51 -6.09
N PHE A 348 -21.18 2.54 -6.85
CA PHE A 348 -21.11 3.25 -8.14
C PHE A 348 -22.21 2.84 -9.14
N LEU A 349 -22.67 1.58 -9.09
CA LEU A 349 -23.77 1.09 -9.93
C LEU A 349 -25.17 1.31 -9.32
N ASP A 350 -25.27 2.18 -8.31
CA ASP A 350 -26.49 2.46 -7.52
C ASP A 350 -27.10 1.21 -6.86
N LEU A 351 -26.29 0.18 -6.68
CA LEU A 351 -26.67 -1.01 -5.94
C LEU A 351 -26.42 -0.77 -4.45
N SER A 352 -27.45 -1.02 -3.64
CA SER A 352 -27.41 -0.86 -2.19
C SER A 352 -26.56 -1.95 -1.54
N ILE A 353 -25.52 -1.55 -0.83
CA ILE A 353 -24.71 -2.41 0.03
C ILE A 353 -25.06 -2.08 1.48
N GLU A 354 -25.69 -3.03 2.16
CA GLU A 354 -26.09 -2.88 3.56
C GLU A 354 -25.08 -3.57 4.48
N TYR A 355 -24.57 -2.82 5.46
CA TYR A 355 -23.74 -3.36 6.53
C TYR A 355 -23.80 -2.46 7.78
N LYS A 356 -23.30 -2.95 8.92
CA LYS A 356 -23.20 -2.14 10.14
C LYS A 356 -21.98 -1.24 10.06
N ASP A 357 -22.19 0.07 10.03
CA ASP A 357 -21.12 1.06 9.96
C ASP A 357 -20.39 1.23 11.32
N MET A 358 -21.14 1.02 12.41
CA MET A 358 -20.65 1.20 13.78
C MET A 358 -19.99 -0.07 14.34
N LEU A 359 -18.93 0.11 15.12
CA LEU A 359 -18.26 -0.98 15.83
C LEU A 359 -19.13 -1.50 16.99
N CYS A 360 -19.35 -2.81 17.01
CA CYS A 360 -20.07 -3.49 18.09
C CYS A 360 -19.14 -4.15 19.10
N LEU A 361 -19.24 -3.73 20.37
CA LEU A 361 -18.46 -4.32 21.47
C LEU A 361 -18.74 -5.81 21.70
N SER A 362 -19.86 -6.33 21.23
CA SER A 362 -20.21 -7.76 21.30
C SER A 362 -19.47 -8.62 20.26
N LYS A 363 -19.00 -8.02 19.16
CA LYS A 363 -18.37 -8.73 18.04
C LYS A 363 -17.16 -7.95 17.54
N LEU A 364 -16.04 -8.17 18.23
CA LEU A 364 -14.76 -7.52 17.93
C LEU A 364 -13.94 -8.34 16.93
N ASP A 365 -13.05 -7.65 16.22
CA ASP A 365 -12.04 -8.30 15.38
C ASP A 365 -11.10 -9.16 16.26
N PRO A 366 -10.65 -10.34 15.81
CA PRO A 366 -9.75 -11.17 16.60
C PRO A 366 -8.40 -10.53 16.92
N ASN A 367 -8.01 -9.45 16.23
CA ASN A 367 -6.68 -8.84 16.40
C ASN A 367 -6.59 -7.79 17.51
N PHE A 368 -7.71 -7.26 18.01
CA PHE A 368 -7.69 -6.22 19.05
C PHE A 368 -8.86 -6.34 20.04
N ASP A 369 -8.67 -5.73 21.21
CA ASP A 369 -9.74 -5.45 22.16
C ASP A 369 -9.43 -4.20 23.01
N PHE A 370 -10.01 -4.13 24.21
CA PHE A 370 -9.96 -2.98 25.11
C PHE A 370 -9.38 -3.36 26.49
N HIS A 371 -8.55 -4.41 26.59
CA HIS A 371 -8.04 -4.87 27.89
C HIS A 371 -7.08 -3.88 28.57
N CYS A 372 -6.37 -3.06 27.80
CA CYS A 372 -5.44 -2.05 28.30
C CYS A 372 -6.11 -0.77 28.84
N VAL A 373 -7.43 -0.59 28.62
CA VAL A 373 -8.18 0.57 29.14
C VAL A 373 -9.05 0.20 30.33
N LYS A 374 -9.00 1.03 31.39
CA LYS A 374 -9.78 0.79 32.63
C LYS A 374 -11.29 0.85 32.41
N LYS A 375 -11.73 1.76 31.53
CA LYS A 375 -13.14 1.90 31.13
C LYS A 375 -13.21 1.70 29.62
N LYS A 376 -14.10 0.80 29.18
CA LYS A 376 -14.37 0.61 27.75
C LYS A 376 -14.89 1.93 27.14
N PRO A 377 -14.48 2.26 25.91
CA PRO A 377 -14.98 3.45 25.26
C PRO A 377 -16.48 3.30 25.01
N GLU A 378 -17.23 4.31 25.41
CA GLU A 378 -18.68 4.40 25.24
C GLU A 378 -18.97 5.66 24.43
N ALA A 379 -19.79 5.52 23.39
CA ALA A 379 -20.22 6.67 22.60
C ALA A 379 -21.10 7.59 23.45
N PRO A 380 -20.95 8.93 23.35
CA PRO A 380 -21.84 9.87 24.02
C PRO A 380 -23.29 9.67 23.58
N SER A 381 -24.26 9.96 24.46
CA SER A 381 -25.68 9.78 24.18
C SER A 381 -26.10 10.57 22.93
N GLY A 382 -26.39 9.87 21.83
CA GLY A 382 -26.79 10.47 20.55
C GLY A 382 -25.63 10.87 19.61
N GLY A 383 -24.38 10.54 19.94
CA GLY A 383 -23.21 10.80 19.10
C GLY A 383 -22.40 9.55 18.76
N THR A 384 -21.36 9.73 17.95
CA THR A 384 -20.37 8.71 17.59
C THR A 384 -19.02 9.04 18.23
N LEU A 385 -18.25 8.01 18.57
CA LEU A 385 -16.88 8.17 19.07
C LEU A 385 -15.91 7.51 18.10
N GLU A 386 -15.11 8.31 17.41
CA GLU A 386 -14.11 7.85 16.44
C GLU A 386 -12.70 7.81 17.02
N TRP A 387 -12.40 8.67 18.00
CA TRP A 387 -11.09 8.74 18.64
C TRP A 387 -11.08 7.95 19.94
N TYR A 388 -10.42 6.78 19.95
CA TYR A 388 -10.30 5.95 21.14
C TYR A 388 -9.05 5.05 21.10
N THR A 389 -8.80 4.34 22.20
CA THR A 389 -7.65 3.44 22.35
C THR A 389 -8.07 1.99 22.15
N VAL A 390 -7.30 1.25 21.35
CA VAL A 390 -7.39 -0.21 21.19
C VAL A 390 -6.08 -0.88 21.57
N CYS A 391 -6.18 -2.13 21.98
CA CYS A 391 -5.07 -2.93 22.51
C CYS A 391 -4.92 -4.19 21.66
N GLY A 392 -3.70 -4.59 21.33
CA GLY A 392 -3.45 -5.76 20.48
C GLY A 392 -3.72 -7.07 21.21
N ARG A 393 -3.95 -8.14 20.45
CA ARG A 393 -4.15 -9.49 21.00
C ARG A 393 -2.98 -10.41 20.68
N PRO A 394 -2.69 -11.39 21.55
CA PRO A 394 -1.62 -12.34 21.31
C PRO A 394 -1.82 -13.07 19.99
N ILE A 395 -0.71 -13.35 19.33
CA ILE A 395 -0.67 -14.24 18.17
C ILE A 395 -0.83 -15.67 18.67
N SER A 396 -1.78 -16.42 18.09
CA SER A 396 -2.02 -17.82 18.43
C SER A 396 -0.80 -18.71 18.20
N ASP A 397 -0.14 -18.57 17.04
CA ASP A 397 1.10 -19.29 16.72
C ASP A 397 2.15 -18.34 16.12
N LYS A 398 3.08 -17.88 16.96
CA LYS A 398 4.20 -17.01 16.51
C LYS A 398 5.16 -17.77 15.59
N THR A 399 5.29 -19.08 15.76
CA THR A 399 6.20 -19.93 14.98
C THR A 399 5.70 -20.07 13.55
N GLU A 400 4.40 -20.32 13.39
CA GLU A 400 3.75 -20.38 12.07
C GLU A 400 4.00 -19.08 11.28
N MET A 401 3.77 -17.92 11.90
CA MET A 401 4.04 -16.64 11.23
C MET A 401 5.51 -16.43 10.89
N TRP A 402 6.43 -16.85 11.78
CA TRP A 402 7.86 -16.81 11.52
C TRP A 402 8.25 -17.63 10.30
N ILE A 403 7.74 -18.86 10.19
CA ILE A 403 7.98 -19.76 9.07
C ILE A 403 7.39 -19.17 7.78
N ILE A 404 6.16 -18.67 7.83
CA ILE A 404 5.50 -18.04 6.67
C ILE A 404 6.35 -16.87 6.17
N ILE A 405 6.69 -15.90 7.02
CA ILE A 405 7.42 -14.70 6.58
C ILE A 405 8.82 -15.06 6.07
N SER A 406 9.51 -16.01 6.72
CA SER A 406 10.82 -16.50 6.27
C SER A 406 10.72 -17.19 4.91
N ALA A 407 9.70 -18.01 4.68
CA ALA A 407 9.46 -18.66 3.39
C ALA A 407 9.15 -17.62 2.30
N TRP A 408 8.37 -16.58 2.61
CA TRP A 408 8.12 -15.47 1.69
C TRP A 408 9.40 -14.68 1.38
N MET A 409 10.26 -14.43 2.37
CA MET A 409 11.55 -13.75 2.16
C MET A 409 12.44 -14.55 1.22
N VAL A 410 12.62 -15.85 1.49
CA VAL A 410 13.42 -16.74 0.63
C VAL A 410 12.82 -16.81 -0.77
N GLY A 411 11.50 -16.99 -0.87
CA GLY A 411 10.79 -17.02 -2.15
C GLY A 411 10.95 -15.72 -2.94
N ALA A 412 10.83 -14.56 -2.29
CA ALA A 412 11.00 -13.24 -2.91
C ALA A 412 12.43 -13.03 -3.41
N LEU A 413 13.44 -13.38 -2.60
CA LEU A 413 14.84 -13.29 -2.99
C LEU A 413 15.16 -14.24 -4.15
N LEU A 414 14.76 -15.51 -4.07
CA LEU A 414 14.96 -16.48 -5.15
C LEU A 414 14.27 -16.05 -6.45
N SER A 415 13.04 -15.52 -6.35
CA SER A 415 12.32 -15.00 -7.52
C SER A 415 13.04 -13.81 -8.12
N HIS A 416 13.52 -12.88 -7.28
CA HIS A 416 14.30 -11.73 -7.75
C HIS A 416 15.59 -12.15 -8.44
N PHE A 417 16.38 -13.06 -7.83
CA PHE A 417 17.60 -13.59 -8.42
C PHE A 417 17.30 -14.27 -9.76
N ARG A 418 16.27 -15.12 -9.79
CA ARG A 418 15.85 -15.82 -11.01
C ARG A 418 15.47 -14.84 -12.11
N TRP A 419 14.64 -13.85 -11.82
CA TRP A 419 14.20 -12.86 -12.81
C TRP A 419 15.33 -12.02 -13.36
N THR A 420 16.28 -11.62 -12.50
CA THR A 420 17.45 -10.84 -12.93
C THR A 420 18.36 -11.68 -13.84
N MET A 421 18.57 -12.96 -13.52
CA MET A 421 19.34 -13.85 -14.39
C MET A 421 18.66 -14.08 -15.74
N GLU A 422 17.34 -14.27 -15.73
CA GLU A 422 16.56 -14.50 -16.95
C GLU A 422 16.53 -13.24 -17.83
N SER A 423 16.45 -12.03 -17.25
CA SER A 423 16.52 -10.77 -18.01
C SER A 423 17.89 -10.55 -18.66
N ASP A 424 18.98 -10.78 -17.93
CA ASP A 424 20.33 -10.59 -18.46
C ASP A 424 20.63 -11.56 -19.62
N ALA A 425 20.15 -12.80 -19.51
CA ALA A 425 20.30 -13.80 -20.56
C ALA A 425 19.52 -13.44 -21.84
N LEU A 426 18.32 -12.87 -21.71
CA LEU A 426 17.52 -12.40 -22.85
C LEU A 426 18.16 -11.20 -23.53
N GLN A 427 18.71 -10.25 -22.76
CA GLN A 427 19.43 -9.10 -23.32
C GLN A 427 20.68 -9.55 -24.11
N PHE A 428 21.47 -10.48 -23.56
CA PHE A 428 22.62 -11.05 -24.26
C PHE A 428 22.23 -11.75 -25.57
N ALA A 429 21.11 -12.49 -25.57
CA ALA A 429 20.60 -13.15 -26.78
C ALA A 429 20.13 -12.14 -27.85
N GLU A 430 19.59 -10.99 -27.45
CA GLU A 430 19.17 -9.92 -28.36
C GLU A 430 20.36 -9.15 -28.93
N GLU A 431 21.35 -8.83 -28.12
CA GLU A 431 22.61 -8.21 -28.57
C GLU A 431 23.33 -9.09 -29.61
N ASN A 432 23.40 -10.40 -29.38
CA ASN A 432 23.98 -11.34 -30.35
C ASN A 432 23.17 -11.42 -31.65
N ARG A 433 21.83 -11.30 -31.59
CA ARG A 433 20.98 -11.27 -32.79
C ARG A 433 21.19 -10.00 -33.62
N ASN A 434 21.39 -8.86 -32.98
CA ASN A 434 21.63 -7.59 -33.68
C ASN A 434 23.05 -7.51 -34.29
N GLN A 435 23.96 -8.40 -33.89
CA GLN A 435 25.32 -8.49 -34.43
C GLN A 435 25.45 -9.49 -35.60
N GLN A 436 24.44 -10.33 -35.84
CA GLN A 436 24.34 -11.25 -36.99
C GLN A 436 23.50 -10.65 -38.11
#